data_AF-A0A6A5V6K2-F1
#
_entry.id   AF-A0A6A5V6K2-F1
#
_cell.length_a   1.000
_cell.length_b   1.000
_cell.length_c   1.000
_cell.angle_alpha   90.00
_cell.angle_beta   90.00
_cell.angle_gamma   90.00
#
_symmetry.space_group_name_H-M   'P 1'
#
loop_
_entity.id
_entity.type
_entity.pdbx_description
1 polymer ?
#
loop_
_entity_poly.entity_id
_entity_poly.type
_entity_poly.pdbx_seq_one_letter_code
_entity_poly.pdbx_strand_id
1 'polypeptide(L)'
;MPTYSTPADVNDGFRHLVGILEYSSAHTAAVCKLAVQSANLRPGDNILDIGTGHGEVLALTKPSIGSGMCVGVDAVNGFLQTDAPFRLQRSQLHVAPCGTAETQVHLLLASATHANLPNFIRSRLQRPGILFNAIFAIQILHTIPPD
;
A
#
# COMPACT_ATOMS: atom_id res chain seq x y z
N MET A 1 -21.86 -3.43 12.14
CA MET A 1 -20.39 -3.35 12.00
C MET A 1 -20.05 -1.88 11.78
N PRO A 2 -19.10 -1.28 12.53
CA PRO A 2 -18.68 0.08 12.23
C PRO A 2 -18.12 0.10 10.80
N THR A 3 -18.71 0.92 9.95
CA THR A 3 -18.25 1.17 8.59
C THR A 3 -16.89 1.84 8.67
N TYR A 4 -15.88 1.18 8.12
CA TYR A 4 -14.56 1.77 7.91
C TYR A 4 -14.73 2.88 6.86
N SER A 5 -14.75 4.12 7.32
CA SER A 5 -14.72 5.29 6.46
C SER A 5 -13.55 6.14 6.88
N THR A 6 -12.62 6.37 5.96
CA THR A 6 -11.67 7.47 6.11
C THR A 6 -12.45 8.76 6.33
N PRO A 7 -12.06 9.61 7.30
CA PRO A 7 -12.68 10.93 7.46
C PRO A 7 -12.73 11.68 6.12
N ALA A 8 -13.86 12.32 5.81
CA ALA A 8 -14.04 13.02 4.55
C ALA A 8 -12.93 14.05 4.29
N ASP A 9 -12.50 14.75 5.33
CA ASP A 9 -11.45 15.77 5.28
C ASP A 9 -10.10 15.23 4.78
N VAL A 10 -9.77 13.97 5.06
CA VAL A 10 -8.54 13.34 4.54
C VAL A 10 -8.68 13.05 3.05
N ASN A 11 -9.83 12.54 2.61
CA ASN A 11 -10.05 12.37 1.17
C ASN A 11 -10.05 13.71 0.44
N ASP A 12 -10.59 14.76 1.04
CA ASP A 12 -10.67 16.10 0.45
C ASP A 12 -9.30 16.78 0.37
N GLY A 13 -8.47 16.64 1.41
CA GLY A 13 -7.11 17.17 1.44
C GLY A 13 -6.22 16.62 0.33
N PHE A 14 -6.38 15.34 -0.02
CA PHE A 14 -5.59 14.67 -1.06
C PHE A 14 -6.28 14.59 -2.42
N ARG A 15 -7.54 15.03 -2.55
CA ARG A 15 -8.35 14.87 -3.77
C ARG A 15 -7.66 15.43 -5.02
N HIS A 16 -7.00 16.57 -4.89
CA HIS A 16 -6.32 17.25 -5.99
C HIS A 16 -5.05 16.52 -6.47
N LEU A 17 -4.60 15.50 -5.75
CA LEU A 17 -3.42 14.69 -6.06
C LEU A 17 -3.76 13.37 -6.75
N VAL A 18 -5.01 12.92 -6.61
CA VAL A 18 -5.50 11.70 -7.25
C VAL A 18 -5.50 11.87 -8.77
N GLY A 19 -5.00 10.88 -9.50
CA GLY A 19 -4.88 10.92 -10.96
C GLY A 19 -3.67 11.71 -11.45
N ILE A 20 -2.96 12.41 -10.56
CA ILE A 20 -1.66 13.01 -10.85
C ILE A 20 -0.59 11.96 -10.55
N LEU A 21 -0.35 11.08 -11.53
CA LEU A 21 0.65 10.00 -11.44
C LEU A 21 2.08 10.51 -11.16
N GLU A 22 2.33 11.80 -11.41
CA GLU A 22 3.58 12.53 -11.12
C GLU A 22 3.75 12.94 -9.66
N TYR A 23 2.80 12.66 -8.75
CA TYR A 23 3.06 12.80 -7.31
C TYR A 23 4.15 11.83 -6.82
N SER A 24 4.51 10.84 -7.64
CA SER A 24 5.83 10.21 -7.63
C SER A 24 6.87 11.13 -8.28
N SER A 25 7.30 12.17 -7.55
CA SER A 25 8.51 12.88 -7.94
C SER A 25 9.63 11.86 -8.18
N ALA A 26 10.59 12.14 -9.08
CA ALA A 26 11.76 11.27 -9.28
C ALA A 26 12.48 10.96 -7.94
N HIS A 27 12.36 11.87 -6.97
CA HIS A 27 12.81 11.69 -5.61
C HIS A 27 12.05 10.60 -4.84
N THR A 28 10.71 10.60 -4.86
CA THR A 28 9.89 9.56 -4.22
C THR A 28 10.18 8.18 -4.80
N ALA A 29 10.30 8.06 -6.13
CA ALA A 29 10.66 6.80 -6.77
C ALA A 29 12.05 6.30 -6.35
N ALA A 30 13.04 7.20 -6.24
CA ALA A 30 14.38 6.86 -5.78
C ALA A 30 14.38 6.39 -4.31
N VAL A 31 13.64 7.06 -3.44
CA VAL A 31 13.49 6.68 -2.03
C VAL A 31 12.81 5.32 -1.90
N CYS A 32 11.73 5.06 -2.63
CA CYS A 32 11.07 3.76 -2.65
C CYS A 32 12.02 2.64 -3.09
N LYS A 33 12.80 2.87 -4.14
CA LYS A 33 13.79 1.89 -4.62
C LYS A 33 14.85 1.59 -3.57
N LEU A 34 15.40 2.63 -2.93
CA LEU A 34 16.40 2.46 -1.86
C LEU A 34 15.81 1.71 -0.65
N ALA A 35 14.59 2.04 -0.25
CA ALA A 35 13.91 1.37 0.86
C ALA A 35 13.70 -0.13 0.57
N VAL A 36 13.19 -0.46 -0.62
CA VAL A 36 12.97 -1.86 -1.04
C VAL A 36 14.28 -2.64 -1.13
N GLN A 37 15.34 -2.03 -1.66
CA GLN A 37 16.66 -2.65 -1.71
C GLN A 37 17.22 -2.90 -0.30
N SER A 38 17.04 -1.94 0.61
CA SER A 38 17.52 -2.03 1.99
C SER A 38 16.77 -3.07 2.82
N ALA A 39 15.51 -3.35 2.50
CA ALA A 39 14.70 -4.35 3.17
C ALA A 39 15.18 -5.79 2.93
N ASN A 40 16.07 -6.02 1.95
CA ASN A 40 16.67 -7.33 1.62
C ASN A 40 15.62 -8.45 1.53
N LEU A 41 14.53 -8.16 0.80
CA LEU A 41 13.38 -9.04 0.67
C LEU A 41 13.75 -10.37 0.00
N ARG A 42 13.11 -11.44 0.46
CA ARG A 42 13.29 -12.80 -0.04
C ARG A 42 12.02 -13.32 -0.68
N PRO A 43 12.13 -14.28 -1.63
CA PRO A 43 10.97 -15.02 -2.11
C PRO A 43 10.18 -15.63 -0.95
N GLY A 44 8.86 -15.40 -0.94
CA GLY A 44 7.93 -15.84 0.10
C GLY A 44 7.70 -14.86 1.24
N ASP A 45 8.45 -13.75 1.32
CA ASP A 45 8.22 -12.73 2.35
C ASP A 45 6.84 -12.06 2.20
N ASN A 46 6.19 -11.79 3.33
CA ASN A 46 4.97 -10.98 3.36
C ASN A 46 5.34 -9.52 3.65
N ILE A 47 4.83 -8.58 2.86
CA ILE A 47 5.09 -7.15 3.04
C ILE A 47 3.79 -6.37 3.24
N LEU A 48 3.90 -5.29 4.01
CA LEU A 48 2.86 -4.29 4.23
C LEU A 48 3.41 -2.92 3.86
N ASP A 49 2.68 -2.16 3.06
CA ASP A 49 2.99 -0.76 2.74
C ASP A 49 1.87 0.13 3.28
N ILE A 50 2.21 1.00 4.23
CA ILE A 50 1.28 1.90 4.91
C ILE A 50 1.41 3.30 4.29
N GLY A 51 0.30 3.84 3.78
CA GLY A 51 0.30 5.05 2.97
C GLY A 51 0.82 4.76 1.56
N THR A 52 0.28 3.71 0.93
CA THR A 52 0.83 3.19 -0.33
C THR A 52 0.75 4.18 -1.49
N GLY A 53 -0.15 5.18 -1.40
CA GLY A 53 -0.35 6.17 -2.45
C GLY A 53 -0.62 5.49 -3.79
N HIS A 54 0.17 5.84 -4.81
CA HIS A 54 0.07 5.25 -6.14
C HIS A 54 0.71 3.85 -6.26
N GLY A 55 1.15 3.22 -5.18
CA GLY A 55 1.59 1.81 -5.18
C GLY A 55 3.02 1.56 -5.64
N GLU A 56 3.94 2.53 -5.53
CA GLU A 56 5.35 2.37 -5.94
C GLU A 56 6.03 1.18 -5.27
N VAL A 57 5.95 1.12 -3.94
CA VAL A 57 6.60 0.09 -3.14
C VAL A 57 6.02 -1.27 -3.50
N LEU A 58 4.70 -1.37 -3.66
CA LEU A 58 4.03 -2.62 -4.04
C LEU A 58 4.54 -3.14 -5.40
N ALA A 59 4.67 -2.24 -6.37
CA ALA A 59 5.18 -2.56 -7.70
C ALA A 59 6.65 -3.00 -7.69
N LEU A 60 7.47 -2.40 -6.82
CA LEU A 60 8.89 -2.74 -6.68
C LEU A 60 9.13 -4.04 -5.88
N THR A 61 8.29 -4.33 -4.88
CA THR A 61 8.48 -5.46 -3.97
C THR A 61 7.90 -6.77 -4.52
N LYS A 62 6.75 -6.72 -5.19
CA LYS A 62 6.02 -7.93 -5.60
C LYS A 62 6.85 -8.89 -6.46
N PRO A 63 7.65 -8.44 -7.46
CA PRO A 63 8.50 -9.33 -8.25
C PRO A 63 9.56 -10.07 -7.41
N SER A 64 10.06 -9.48 -6.33
CA SER A 64 11.09 -10.08 -5.48
C SER A 64 10.53 -11.12 -4.50
N ILE A 65 9.32 -10.88 -3.96
CA ILE A 65 8.71 -11.78 -2.97
C ILE A 65 7.91 -12.93 -3.62
N GLY A 66 7.59 -12.84 -4.91
CA GLY A 66 6.84 -13.89 -5.62
C GLY A 66 5.48 -14.15 -4.97
N SER A 67 5.22 -15.39 -4.57
CA SER A 67 3.94 -15.80 -3.94
C SER A 67 3.70 -15.25 -2.52
N GLY A 68 4.70 -14.55 -1.94
CA GLY A 68 4.55 -13.82 -0.68
C GLY A 68 3.45 -12.76 -0.73
N MET A 69 2.80 -12.49 0.40
CA MET A 69 1.67 -11.56 0.45
C MET A 69 2.14 -10.11 0.31
N CYS A 70 1.53 -9.35 -0.60
CA CYS A 70 1.82 -7.94 -0.82
C CYS A 70 0.57 -7.12 -0.51
N VAL A 71 0.64 -6.23 0.48
CA VAL A 71 -0.53 -5.48 0.96
C VAL A 71 -0.20 -3.99 0.99
N GLY A 72 -1.00 -3.19 0.29
CA GLY A 72 -1.03 -1.74 0.41
C GLY A 72 -2.22 -1.28 1.24
N VAL A 73 -1.98 -0.34 2.14
CA VAL A 73 -3.00 0.34 2.93
C VAL A 73 -2.91 1.83 2.62
N ASP A 74 -4.04 2.47 2.35
CA ASP A 74 -4.12 3.93 2.26
C ASP A 74 -5.43 4.46 2.81
N ALA A 75 -5.41 5.69 3.29
CA ALA A 75 -6.59 6.39 3.74
C ALA A 75 -7.37 7.01 2.56
N VAL A 76 -6.68 7.37 1.48
CA VAL A 76 -7.26 8.09 0.34
C VAL A 76 -7.83 7.09 -0.67
N ASN A 77 -9.15 7.07 -0.83
CA ASN A 77 -9.80 6.09 -1.70
C ASN A 77 -9.41 6.25 -3.18
N GLY A 78 -9.18 7.49 -3.63
CA GLY A 78 -8.77 7.76 -5.01
C GLY A 78 -7.44 7.09 -5.39
N PHE A 79 -6.48 7.05 -4.47
CA PHE A 79 -5.21 6.35 -4.68
C PHE A 79 -5.43 4.85 -4.87
N LEU A 80 -6.32 4.24 -4.08
CA LEU A 80 -6.59 2.80 -4.14
C LEU A 80 -7.49 2.38 -5.31
N GLN A 81 -8.32 3.28 -5.83
CA GLN A 81 -9.26 3.01 -6.94
C GLN A 81 -8.70 3.41 -8.31
N THR A 82 -7.71 4.29 -8.36
CA THR A 82 -7.20 4.85 -9.62
C THR A 82 -5.70 4.66 -9.75
N ASP A 83 -4.91 5.26 -8.85
CA ASP A 83 -3.47 5.42 -9.07
C ASP A 83 -2.69 4.13 -8.82
N ALA A 84 -2.92 3.46 -7.69
CA ALA A 84 -2.30 2.18 -7.38
C ALA A 84 -2.68 1.09 -8.40
N PRO A 85 -3.97 0.88 -8.76
CA PRO A 85 -4.33 -0.06 -9.82
C PRO A 85 -3.61 0.23 -11.15
N PHE A 86 -3.53 1.50 -11.56
CA PHE A 86 -2.84 1.89 -12.78
C PHE A 86 -1.34 1.57 -12.73
N ARG A 87 -0.66 1.88 -11.61
CA ARG A 87 0.76 1.56 -11.41
C ARG A 87 1.01 0.06 -11.44
N LEU A 88 0.20 -0.71 -10.72
CA LEU A 88 0.30 -2.17 -10.65
C LEU A 88 0.13 -2.78 -12.04
N GLN A 89 -0.85 -2.32 -12.83
CA GLN A 89 -1.06 -2.80 -14.20
C GLN A 89 0.16 -2.56 -15.10
N ARG A 90 0.82 -1.38 -14.98
CA ARG A 90 2.06 -1.09 -15.74
C ARG A 90 3.22 -2.00 -15.35
N SER A 91 3.19 -2.57 -14.15
CA SER A 91 4.15 -3.54 -13.66
C SER A 91 3.71 -5.00 -13.86
N GLN A 92 2.66 -5.24 -14.67
CA GLN A 92 2.09 -6.58 -14.90
C GLN A 92 1.59 -7.25 -13.61
N LEU A 93 1.15 -6.44 -12.65
CA LEU A 93 0.54 -6.87 -11.40
C LEU A 93 -0.96 -6.59 -11.41
N HIS A 94 -1.68 -7.27 -10.53
CA HIS A 94 -3.12 -7.20 -10.43
C HIS A 94 -3.57 -6.87 -9.01
N VAL A 95 -4.65 -6.11 -8.89
CA VAL A 95 -5.31 -5.92 -7.59
C VAL A 95 -6.14 -7.17 -7.29
N ALA A 96 -5.97 -7.73 -6.09
CA ALA A 96 -6.75 -8.87 -5.63
C ALA A 96 -8.27 -8.57 -5.70
N PRO A 97 -9.11 -9.55 -6.07
CA PRO A 97 -8.79 -10.97 -6.22
C PRO A 97 -8.31 -11.39 -7.63
N CYS A 98 -7.90 -10.45 -8.48
CA CYS A 98 -7.40 -10.76 -9.82
C CYS A 98 -5.91 -11.17 -9.78
N GLY A 99 -5.48 -12.01 -10.74
CA GLY A 99 -4.10 -12.48 -10.87
C GLY A 99 -3.81 -13.81 -10.17
N THR A 100 -2.54 -14.18 -10.09
CA THR A 100 -2.05 -15.35 -9.34
C THR A 100 -1.41 -14.90 -8.02
N ALA A 101 -1.02 -15.84 -7.16
CA ALA A 101 -0.31 -15.51 -5.93
C ALA A 101 0.95 -14.66 -6.18
N GLU A 102 1.62 -14.85 -7.31
CA GLU A 102 2.86 -14.18 -7.71
C GLU A 102 2.64 -12.79 -8.32
N THR A 103 1.42 -12.48 -8.76
CA THR A 103 1.12 -11.22 -9.47
C THR A 103 0.06 -10.37 -8.77
N GLN A 104 -0.66 -10.93 -7.79
CA GLN A 104 -1.69 -10.22 -7.06
C GLN A 104 -1.15 -9.38 -5.89
N VAL A 105 -1.80 -8.24 -5.65
CA VAL A 105 -1.53 -7.29 -4.57
C VAL A 105 -2.86 -6.92 -3.91
N HIS A 106 -2.91 -6.91 -2.57
CA HIS A 106 -4.10 -6.52 -1.81
C HIS A 106 -4.06 -5.03 -1.52
N LEU A 107 -5.14 -4.31 -1.83
CA LEU A 107 -5.30 -2.90 -1.49
C LEU A 107 -6.43 -2.74 -0.48
N LEU A 108 -6.15 -2.07 0.65
CA LEU A 108 -7.08 -1.92 1.75
C LEU A 108 -7.26 -0.44 2.11
N LEU A 109 -8.51 0.03 2.13
CA LEU A 109 -8.85 1.37 2.58
C LEU A 109 -8.86 1.44 4.11
N ALA A 110 -7.88 2.10 4.70
CA ALA A 110 -7.81 2.38 6.14
C ALA A 110 -6.81 3.50 6.48
N SER A 111 -7.04 4.18 7.62
CA SER A 111 -6.08 5.13 8.18
C SER A 111 -4.97 4.42 8.95
N ALA A 112 -3.73 4.90 8.78
CA ALA A 112 -2.56 4.47 9.55
C ALA A 112 -2.72 4.72 11.06
N THR A 113 -3.44 5.78 11.45
CA THR A 113 -3.67 6.19 12.85
C THR A 113 -4.81 5.43 13.53
N HIS A 114 -5.44 4.49 12.84
CA HIS A 114 -6.58 3.77 13.39
C HIS A 114 -6.13 2.75 14.47
N ALA A 115 -6.65 2.90 15.69
CA ALA A 115 -6.23 2.12 16.87
C ALA A 115 -6.23 0.58 16.70
N ASN A 116 -7.08 0.06 15.82
CA ASN A 116 -7.21 -1.39 15.54
C ASN A 116 -6.75 -1.81 14.13
N LEU A 117 -5.89 -1.02 13.47
CA LEU A 117 -5.41 -1.31 12.11
C LEU A 117 -4.88 -2.75 11.91
N PRO A 118 -4.08 -3.34 12.82
CA PRO A 118 -3.61 -4.71 12.65
C PRO A 118 -4.74 -5.75 12.57
N ASN A 119 -5.76 -5.61 13.41
CA ASN A 119 -6.91 -6.51 13.42
C ASN A 119 -7.81 -6.30 12.19
N PHE A 120 -7.94 -5.05 11.74
CA PHE A 120 -8.62 -4.75 10.49
C PHE A 120 -7.97 -5.47 9.30
N ILE A 121 -6.65 -5.30 9.11
CA ILE A 121 -5.90 -5.92 8.01
C ILE A 121 -6.10 -7.43 8.02
N ARG A 122 -5.87 -8.09 9.17
CA ARG A 122 -6.05 -9.54 9.35
C ARG A 122 -7.46 -10.02 8.97
N SER A 123 -8.48 -9.28 9.40
CA SER A 123 -9.89 -9.63 9.11
C SER A 123 -10.21 -9.50 7.62
N ARG A 124 -9.71 -8.45 6.96
CA ARG A 124 -9.94 -8.20 5.52
C ARG A 124 -9.21 -9.19 4.63
N LEU A 125 -8.00 -9.57 5.02
CA LEU A 125 -7.23 -10.59 4.32
C LEU A 125 -7.71 -12.02 4.62
N GLN A 126 -8.66 -12.20 5.55
CA GLN A 126 -9.10 -13.50 6.06
C GLN A 126 -7.93 -14.37 6.56
N ARG A 127 -6.90 -13.71 7.13
CA ARG A 127 -5.66 -14.34 7.61
C ARG A 127 -5.33 -13.81 9.01
N PRO A 128 -5.95 -14.35 10.07
CA PRO A 128 -5.75 -13.87 11.44
C PRO A 128 -4.31 -14.01 11.97
N GLY A 129 -3.52 -14.94 11.42
CA GLY A 129 -2.13 -15.19 11.83
C GLY A 129 -1.05 -14.58 10.95
N ILE A 130 -1.38 -13.67 10.02
CA ILE A 130 -0.35 -13.11 9.13
C ILE A 130 0.68 -12.28 9.89
N LEU A 131 1.95 -12.55 9.59
CA LEU A 131 3.10 -11.75 10.00
C LEU A 131 3.72 -11.13 8.74
N PHE A 132 4.20 -9.89 8.86
CA PHE A 132 4.90 -9.18 7.80
C PHE A 132 6.39 -9.18 8.10
N ASN A 133 7.18 -9.59 7.11
CA ASN A 133 8.64 -9.62 7.14
C ASN A 133 9.21 -8.20 7.00
N ALA A 134 8.51 -7.32 6.28
CA ALA A 134 8.83 -5.91 6.14
C ALA A 134 7.57 -5.05 6.16
N ILE A 135 7.67 -3.89 6.80
CA ILE A 135 6.63 -2.84 6.78
C ILE A 135 7.27 -1.57 6.22
N PHE A 136 6.70 -1.05 5.14
CA PHE A 136 7.08 0.21 4.54
C PHE A 136 6.09 1.30 4.96
N ALA A 137 6.62 2.50 5.20
CA ALA A 137 5.87 3.68 5.61
C ALA A 137 6.64 4.92 5.11
N ILE A 138 6.66 5.11 3.79
CA ILE A 138 7.51 6.12 3.15
C ILE A 138 6.77 7.46 3.12
N GLN A 139 7.38 8.51 3.69
CA GLN A 139 6.86 9.88 3.72
C GLN A 139 5.52 10.08 4.45
N ILE A 140 4.87 9.03 4.95
CA ILE A 140 3.60 9.11 5.69
C ILE A 140 3.71 9.89 7.01
N LEU A 141 4.88 9.93 7.63
CA LEU A 141 5.08 10.69 8.88
C LEU A 141 5.02 12.20 8.66
N HIS A 142 5.14 12.69 7.42
CA HIS A 142 4.95 14.10 7.09
C HIS A 142 3.47 14.47 6.88
N THR A 143 2.58 13.49 6.81
CA THR A 143 1.15 13.68 6.54
C THR A 143 0.26 13.34 7.73
N ILE A 144 0.84 12.81 8.81
CA ILE A 144 0.19 12.60 10.09
C ILE A 144 0.62 13.76 11.02
N PRO A 145 -0.32 14.50 11.63
CA PRO A 145 0.03 15.53 12.61
C PRO A 145 0.90 14.93 13.73
N PRO A 146 1.92 15.64 14.25
CA PRO A 146 2.56 15.22 15.48
C PRO A 146 1.53 15.23 16.61
N ASP A 147 1.54 14.17 17.43
CA ASP A 147 0.69 14.05 18.63
C ASP A 147 0.95 15.17 19.65
#